data_AF-A0A9P6C6L6-F1
#
_entry.id   AF-A0A9P6C6L6-F1
#
_cell.length_a   1.000
_cell.length_b   1.000
_cell.length_c   1.000
_cell.angle_alpha   90.00
_cell.angle_beta   90.00
_cell.angle_gamma   90.00
#
_symmetry.space_group_name_H-M   'P 1'
#
loop_
_entity.id
_entity.type
_entity.pdbx_description
1 polymer ?
#
loop_
_entity_poly.entity_id
_entity_poly.type
_entity_poly.pdbx_seq_one_letter_code
_entity_poly.pdbx_strand_id
1 'polypeptide(L)'
;MRILRFLIFYFYHRLSANDQARFLHLDQGIFRRSLQNLHSVIYVPSVGESHRARPRVYHTSFSDFLKDPNRSGKFWLNPDAAMNDVALQSLHWMENDDRSQSNETLIEFSVLHGWHACWNLPNDFIPGLINRLEHFNFSHITQAHIIADDVAKLLKRLYSLVRKHLQQIPHLCHSRE
;
A
#
# COMPACT_ATOMS: atom_id res chain seq x y z
N MET A 1 -12.03 -7.56 -1.63
CA MET A 1 -11.61 -6.57 -2.65
C MET A 1 -10.13 -6.20 -2.66
N ARG A 2 -9.31 -6.63 -1.68
CA ARG A 2 -7.90 -6.24 -1.56
C ARG A 2 -7.04 -6.55 -2.80
N ILE A 3 -7.19 -7.76 -3.38
CA ILE A 3 -6.49 -8.17 -4.60
C ILE A 3 -6.81 -7.23 -5.77
N LEU A 4 -8.10 -7.03 -6.08
CA LEU A 4 -8.53 -6.17 -7.18
C LEU A 4 -8.09 -4.72 -6.95
N ARG A 5 -8.19 -4.24 -5.72
CA ARG A 5 -7.76 -2.89 -5.38
C ARG A 5 -6.28 -2.67 -5.68
N PHE A 6 -5.42 -3.59 -5.23
CA PHE A 6 -4.00 -3.54 -5.55
C PHE A 6 -3.76 -3.61 -7.06
N LEU A 7 -4.39 -4.57 -7.75
CA LEU A 7 -4.27 -4.74 -9.19
C LEU A 7 -4.66 -3.46 -9.97
N ILE A 8 -5.72 -2.77 -9.56
CA ILE A 8 -6.31 -1.64 -10.28
C ILE A 8 -5.55 -0.33 -10.02
N PHE A 9 -5.13 -0.07 -8.79
CA PHE A 9 -4.44 1.18 -8.43
C PHE A 9 -2.92 1.10 -8.62
N TYR A 10 -2.35 -0.10 -8.56
CA TYR A 10 -0.91 -0.34 -8.70
C TYR A 10 -0.60 -1.18 -9.95
N PHE A 11 -1.46 -1.06 -10.99
CA PHE A 11 -1.37 -1.83 -12.24
C PHE A 11 -0.08 -1.62 -13.03
N TYR A 12 0.48 -0.40 -12.97
CA TYR A 12 1.65 -0.04 -13.79
C TYR A 12 2.95 -0.67 -13.31
N HIS A 13 2.95 -1.26 -12.12
CA HIS A 13 4.13 -1.88 -11.56
C HIS A 13 4.42 -3.25 -12.19
N ARG A 14 5.69 -3.66 -12.11
CA ARG A 14 6.20 -4.88 -12.76
C ARG A 14 6.06 -6.14 -11.91
N LEU A 15 5.30 -6.08 -10.80
CA LEU A 15 5.13 -7.23 -9.90
C LEU A 15 4.45 -8.40 -10.60
N SER A 16 5.08 -9.57 -10.54
CA SER A 16 4.50 -10.84 -11.01
C SER A 16 3.27 -11.23 -10.17
N ALA A 17 2.44 -12.16 -10.63
CA ALA A 17 1.31 -12.63 -9.82
C ALA A 17 1.75 -13.16 -8.44
N ASN A 18 2.90 -13.83 -8.38
CA ASN A 18 3.45 -14.33 -7.13
C ASN A 18 3.95 -13.21 -6.23
N ASP A 19 4.60 -12.19 -6.79
CA ASP A 19 5.04 -11.03 -6.02
C ASP A 19 3.86 -10.24 -5.48
N GLN A 20 2.78 -10.09 -6.25
CA GLN A 20 1.56 -9.46 -5.77
C GLN A 20 0.91 -10.25 -4.62
N ALA A 21 0.85 -11.58 -4.74
CA ALA A 21 0.35 -12.44 -3.67
C ALA A 21 1.21 -12.31 -2.40
N ARG A 22 2.53 -12.38 -2.54
CA ARG A 22 3.49 -12.23 -1.43
C ARG A 22 3.38 -10.86 -0.79
N PHE A 23 3.36 -9.79 -1.59
CA PHE A 23 3.24 -8.42 -1.11
C PHE A 23 2.00 -8.23 -0.23
N LEU A 24 0.88 -8.86 -0.60
CA LEU A 24 -0.38 -8.80 0.15
C LEU A 24 -0.46 -9.81 1.31
N HIS A 25 0.58 -10.62 1.55
CA HIS A 25 0.60 -11.77 2.45
C HIS A 25 -0.54 -12.76 2.19
N LEU A 26 -0.72 -13.12 0.93
CA LEU A 26 -1.70 -14.11 0.49
C LEU A 26 -1.01 -15.37 0.00
N ASP A 27 -1.63 -16.51 0.28
CA ASP A 27 -1.30 -17.75 -0.41
C ASP A 27 -1.50 -17.58 -1.93
N GLN A 28 -0.53 -18.05 -2.73
CA GLN A 28 -0.56 -17.93 -4.18
C GLN A 28 -1.78 -18.65 -4.78
N GLY A 29 -2.18 -19.79 -4.20
CA GLY A 29 -3.37 -20.53 -4.57
C GLY A 29 -4.66 -19.75 -4.28
N ILE A 30 -4.75 -19.06 -3.15
CA ILE A 30 -5.86 -18.17 -2.80
C ILE A 30 -5.91 -16.97 -3.75
N PHE A 31 -4.77 -16.33 -4.01
CA PHE A 31 -4.69 -15.18 -4.93
C PHE A 31 -5.22 -15.54 -6.32
N ARG A 32 -4.72 -16.65 -6.89
CA ARG A 32 -5.12 -17.12 -8.22
C ARG A 32 -6.59 -17.53 -8.27
N ARG A 33 -7.06 -18.34 -7.32
CA ARG A 33 -8.47 -18.78 -7.26
C ARG A 33 -9.43 -17.59 -7.14
N SER A 34 -9.03 -16.56 -6.42
CA SER A 34 -9.82 -15.33 -6.28
C SER A 34 -9.98 -14.57 -7.60
N LEU A 35 -9.01 -14.69 -8.52
CA LEU A 35 -9.04 -14.04 -9.83
C LEU A 35 -9.60 -14.96 -10.94
N GLN A 36 -9.67 -16.27 -10.71
CA GLN A 36 -10.02 -17.26 -11.74
C GLN A 36 -11.42 -17.04 -12.34
N ASN A 37 -12.37 -16.56 -11.54
CA ASN A 37 -13.73 -16.24 -12.01
C ASN A 37 -13.81 -14.91 -12.78
N LEU A 38 -12.69 -14.17 -12.89
CA LEU A 38 -12.60 -12.91 -13.60
C LEU A 38 -11.79 -13.04 -14.90
N HIS A 39 -11.53 -14.26 -15.38
CA HIS A 39 -10.71 -14.52 -16.57
C HIS A 39 -11.24 -13.87 -17.86
N SER A 40 -12.51 -13.46 -17.91
CA SER A 40 -13.09 -12.71 -19.04
C SER A 40 -12.70 -11.24 -19.07
N VAL A 41 -12.30 -10.67 -17.93
CA VAL A 41 -11.96 -9.24 -17.77
C VAL A 41 -10.55 -9.00 -17.27
N ILE A 42 -9.92 -10.03 -16.69
CA ILE A 42 -8.55 -10.02 -16.19
C ILE A 42 -7.79 -11.22 -16.75
N TYR A 43 -6.65 -10.98 -17.38
CA TYR A 43 -5.62 -11.98 -17.61
C TYR A 43 -5.05 -12.44 -16.27
N VAL A 44 -5.16 -13.74 -16.00
CA VAL A 44 -4.61 -14.40 -14.81
C VAL A 44 -3.50 -15.35 -15.27
N PRO A 45 -2.23 -15.13 -14.89
CA PRO A 45 -1.14 -16.03 -15.25
C PRO A 45 -1.39 -17.48 -14.84
N SER A 46 -0.96 -18.42 -15.67
CA SER A 46 -0.94 -19.83 -15.29
C SER A 46 0.09 -20.09 -14.19
N VAL A 47 0.05 -21.27 -13.56
CA VAL A 47 1.01 -21.63 -12.48
C VAL A 47 2.45 -21.55 -12.97
N GLY A 48 2.74 -22.02 -14.19
CA GLY A 48 4.08 -21.96 -14.78
C GLY A 48 4.55 -20.53 -15.11
N GLU A 49 3.63 -19.59 -15.30
CA GLU A 49 3.94 -18.20 -15.66
C GLU A 49 3.93 -17.25 -14.46
N SER A 50 3.41 -17.68 -13.31
CA SER A 50 3.08 -16.78 -12.17
C SER A 50 4.29 -16.06 -11.56
N HIS A 51 5.51 -16.55 -11.79
CA HIS A 51 6.76 -15.92 -11.38
C HIS A 51 7.27 -14.82 -12.32
N ARG A 52 6.74 -14.74 -13.55
CA ARG A 52 7.23 -13.82 -14.59
C ARG A 52 6.13 -12.93 -15.17
N ALA A 53 4.92 -13.46 -15.26
CA ALA A 53 3.77 -12.76 -15.77
C ALA A 53 3.02 -12.06 -14.64
N ARG A 54 2.51 -10.87 -14.96
CA ARG A 54 1.64 -10.08 -14.08
C ARG A 54 0.17 -10.27 -14.48
N PRO A 55 -0.77 -10.27 -13.54
CA PRO A 55 -2.19 -10.16 -13.87
C PRO A 55 -2.46 -8.81 -14.55
N ARG A 56 -3.39 -8.80 -15.52
CA ARG A 56 -3.72 -7.58 -16.27
C ARG A 56 -5.18 -7.46 -16.56
N VAL A 57 -5.73 -6.26 -16.43
CA VAL A 57 -7.09 -6.00 -16.90
C VAL A 57 -7.08 -5.90 -18.42
N TYR A 58 -8.00 -6.59 -19.10
CA TYR A 58 -8.10 -6.54 -20.56
C TYR A 58 -8.63 -5.19 -21.07
N HIS A 59 -9.55 -4.58 -20.32
CA HIS A 59 -10.24 -3.37 -20.74
C HIS A 59 -10.22 -2.30 -19.65
N THR A 60 -9.84 -1.08 -20.03
CA THR A 60 -9.85 0.08 -19.13
C THR A 60 -11.24 0.33 -18.54
N SER A 61 -12.31 0.06 -19.30
CA SER A 61 -13.70 0.20 -18.85
C SER A 61 -14.04 -0.61 -17.59
N PHE A 62 -13.42 -1.77 -17.38
CA PHE A 62 -13.59 -2.57 -16.16
C PHE A 62 -12.93 -1.89 -14.95
N SER A 63 -11.72 -1.37 -15.15
CA SER A 63 -11.01 -0.57 -14.13
C SER A 63 -11.81 0.68 -13.78
N ASP A 64 -12.30 1.42 -14.79
CA ASP A 64 -13.07 2.65 -14.60
C ASP A 64 -14.41 2.38 -13.91
N PHE A 65 -15.07 1.26 -14.24
CA PHE A 65 -16.28 0.82 -13.54
C PHE A 65 -16.03 0.62 -12.05
N LEU A 66 -14.95 -0.10 -11.69
CA LEU A 66 -14.62 -0.40 -10.30
C LEU A 66 -14.12 0.81 -9.50
N LYS A 67 -13.57 1.83 -10.16
CA LYS A 67 -13.13 3.08 -9.52
C LYS A 67 -14.28 4.04 -9.23
N ASP A 68 -15.39 3.91 -9.95
CA ASP A 68 -16.56 4.78 -9.80
C ASP A 68 -17.57 4.19 -8.79
N PRO A 69 -17.79 4.84 -7.63
CA PRO A 69 -18.73 4.35 -6.62
C PRO A 69 -20.18 4.34 -7.09
N ASN A 70 -20.56 5.26 -7.98
CA ASN A 70 -21.93 5.34 -8.50
C ASN A 70 -22.23 4.21 -9.48
N ARG A 71 -21.21 3.75 -10.21
CA ARG A 71 -21.36 2.67 -11.20
C ARG A 71 -21.26 1.28 -10.56
N SER A 72 -20.30 1.09 -9.66
CA SER A 72 -20.00 -0.23 -9.08
C SER A 72 -20.65 -0.51 -7.73
N GLY A 73 -21.19 0.52 -7.06
CA GLY A 73 -21.89 0.39 -5.78
C GLY A 73 -21.06 -0.36 -4.75
N LYS A 74 -21.56 -1.51 -4.28
CA LYS A 74 -20.85 -2.35 -3.29
C LYS A 74 -19.51 -2.91 -3.77
N PHE A 75 -19.24 -2.89 -5.08
CA PHE A 75 -17.99 -3.39 -5.66
C PHE A 75 -16.94 -2.30 -5.84
N TRP A 76 -17.26 -1.07 -5.45
CA TRP A 76 -16.35 0.06 -5.51
C TRP A 76 -15.03 -0.21 -4.79
N LEU A 77 -13.94 0.11 -5.49
CA LEU A 77 -12.59 0.02 -4.95
C LEU A 77 -12.22 1.37 -4.34
N ASN A 78 -12.31 1.45 -3.01
CA ASN A 78 -11.86 2.60 -2.25
C ASN A 78 -10.34 2.83 -2.47
N PRO A 79 -9.91 3.95 -3.07
CA PRO A 79 -8.50 4.26 -3.31
C PRO A 79 -7.72 4.44 -2.00
N ASP A 80 -8.33 4.99 -0.96
CA ASP A 80 -7.70 5.23 0.33
C ASP A 80 -7.34 3.92 1.04
N ALA A 81 -8.23 2.94 0.94
CA ALA A 81 -7.95 1.61 1.43
C ALA A 81 -6.82 0.93 0.64
N ALA A 82 -6.59 1.31 -0.62
CA ALA A 82 -5.50 0.79 -1.46
C ALA A 82 -4.17 1.35 -0.99
N MET A 83 -4.17 2.66 -0.76
CA MET A 83 -3.06 3.39 -0.20
C MET A 83 -2.70 2.84 1.17
N ASN A 84 -3.69 2.52 2.00
CA ASN A 84 -3.45 1.92 3.33
C ASN A 84 -2.82 0.54 3.23
N ASP A 85 -3.32 -0.30 2.31
CA ASP A 85 -2.70 -1.59 2.05
C ASP A 85 -1.22 -1.42 1.64
N VAL A 86 -0.93 -0.52 0.71
CA VAL A 86 0.46 -0.30 0.25
C VAL A 86 1.33 0.30 1.34
N ALA A 87 0.87 1.30 2.08
CA ALA A 87 1.63 1.91 3.17
C ALA A 87 2.06 0.85 4.20
N LEU A 88 1.12 0.06 4.71
CA LEU A 88 1.40 -0.91 5.77
C LEU A 88 2.24 -2.08 5.26
N GLN A 89 1.97 -2.59 4.07
CA GLN A 89 2.75 -3.70 3.51
C GLN A 89 4.15 -3.27 3.12
N SER A 90 4.33 -2.09 2.55
CA SER A 90 5.65 -1.59 2.23
C SER A 90 6.53 -1.40 3.46
N LEU A 91 5.98 -0.92 4.59
CA LEU A 91 6.71 -0.84 5.86
C LEU A 91 7.16 -2.23 6.35
N HIS A 92 6.37 -3.27 6.10
CA HIS A 92 6.78 -4.65 6.40
C HIS A 92 7.92 -5.14 5.53
N TRP A 93 7.81 -4.98 4.22
CA TRP A 93 8.86 -5.42 3.30
C TRP A 93 10.16 -4.61 3.45
N MET A 94 10.10 -3.36 3.87
CA MET A 94 11.29 -2.55 4.17
C MET A 94 12.03 -2.95 5.46
N GLU A 95 11.33 -3.53 6.44
CA GLU A 95 11.94 -4.07 7.67
C GLU A 95 12.60 -5.43 7.47
N ASN A 96 12.06 -6.24 6.55
CA ASN A 96 12.59 -7.59 6.30
C ASN A 96 13.94 -7.50 5.57
N ASP A 97 15.04 -7.68 6.32
CA ASP A 97 16.40 -7.69 5.77
C ASP A 97 16.78 -9.03 5.10
N ASP A 98 15.83 -9.95 4.92
CA ASP A 98 16.04 -11.15 4.09
C ASP A 98 16.07 -10.75 2.61
N ARG A 99 17.24 -10.24 2.19
CA ARG A 99 17.59 -9.88 0.82
C ARG A 99 17.92 -11.11 -0.03
N SER A 100 17.27 -12.25 0.21
CA SER A 100 17.26 -13.29 -0.81
C SER A 100 16.77 -12.71 -2.14
N GLN A 101 17.32 -13.22 -3.25
CA GLN A 101 17.00 -12.78 -4.62
C GLN A 101 15.48 -12.78 -4.90
N SER A 102 14.71 -13.51 -4.11
CA SER A 102 13.26 -13.59 -4.19
C SER A 102 12.51 -12.35 -3.67
N ASN A 103 13.13 -11.49 -2.86
CA ASN A 103 12.47 -10.34 -2.20
C ASN A 103 12.86 -8.98 -2.80
N GLU A 104 13.91 -8.91 -3.63
CA GLU A 104 14.47 -7.63 -4.12
C GLU A 104 13.41 -6.76 -4.80
N THR A 105 12.58 -7.32 -5.68
CA THR A 105 11.51 -6.60 -6.38
C THR A 105 10.43 -6.09 -5.40
N LEU A 106 10.15 -6.81 -4.32
CA LEU A 106 9.20 -6.38 -3.29
C LEU A 106 9.76 -5.23 -2.47
N ILE A 107 11.04 -5.31 -2.10
CA ILE A 107 11.73 -4.23 -1.39
C ILE A 107 11.78 -2.97 -2.27
N GLU A 108 12.14 -3.11 -3.55
CA GLU A 108 12.17 -2.00 -4.50
C GLU A 108 10.80 -1.32 -4.63
N PHE A 109 9.75 -2.11 -4.84
CA PHE A 109 8.36 -1.60 -4.87
C PHE A 109 8.00 -0.88 -3.57
N SER A 110 8.38 -1.46 -2.43
CA SER A 110 8.05 -0.95 -1.10
C SER A 110 8.72 0.39 -0.82
N VAL A 111 9.99 0.51 -1.18
CA VAL A 111 10.75 1.77 -1.08
C VAL A 111 10.16 2.84 -1.99
N LEU A 112 9.79 2.48 -3.22
CA LEU A 112 9.28 3.42 -4.22
C LEU A 112 7.88 3.96 -3.90
N HIS A 113 7.01 3.14 -3.30
CA HIS A 113 5.60 3.49 -3.09
C HIS A 113 5.18 3.62 -1.63
N GLY A 114 5.90 3.01 -0.70
CA GLY A 114 5.51 2.92 0.70
C GLY A 114 5.44 4.29 1.37
N TRP A 115 6.49 5.09 1.26
CA TRP A 115 6.54 6.41 1.88
C TRP A 115 5.53 7.37 1.26
N HIS A 116 5.41 7.37 -0.08
CA HIS A 116 4.38 8.13 -0.79
C HIS A 116 2.97 7.79 -0.29
N ALA A 117 2.68 6.49 -0.15
CA ALA A 117 1.41 6.03 0.40
C ALA A 117 1.22 6.51 1.85
N CYS A 118 2.24 6.38 2.71
CA CYS A 118 2.17 6.78 4.12
C CYS A 118 1.76 8.24 4.31
N TRP A 119 2.38 9.19 3.58
CA TRP A 119 2.07 10.60 3.79
C TRP A 119 0.77 11.06 3.12
N ASN A 120 0.24 10.32 2.15
CA ASN A 120 -1.05 10.60 1.50
C ASN A 120 -2.25 9.89 2.13
N LEU A 121 -2.06 9.04 3.14
CA LEU A 121 -3.17 8.32 3.79
C LEU A 121 -4.22 9.25 4.39
N PRO A 122 -5.53 9.03 4.25
CA PRO A 122 -6.52 9.82 4.99
C PRO A 122 -6.36 9.70 6.51
N ASN A 123 -6.90 10.68 7.24
CA ASN A 123 -6.76 10.74 8.70
C ASN A 123 -7.33 9.51 9.41
N ASP A 124 -8.38 8.89 8.87
CA ASP A 124 -9.00 7.68 9.43
C ASP A 124 -8.04 6.47 9.49
N PHE A 125 -7.00 6.46 8.64
CA PHE A 125 -5.98 5.40 8.60
C PHE A 125 -4.72 5.73 9.41
N ILE A 126 -4.59 6.95 9.93
CA ILE A 126 -3.40 7.40 10.67
C ILE A 126 -3.15 6.59 11.95
N PRO A 127 -4.15 6.19 12.76
CA PRO A 127 -3.88 5.37 13.94
C PRO A 127 -3.19 4.04 13.61
N GLY A 128 -3.63 3.37 12.55
CA GLY A 128 -3.00 2.13 12.07
C GLY A 128 -1.58 2.36 11.56
N LEU A 129 -1.35 3.47 10.86
CA LEU A 129 -0.02 3.88 10.42
C LEU A 129 0.92 4.16 11.61
N ILE A 130 0.47 4.92 12.61
CA ILE A 130 1.27 5.25 13.80
C ILE A 130 1.69 3.98 14.53
N ASN A 131 0.73 3.08 14.78
CA ASN A 131 1.02 1.78 15.42
C ASN A 131 2.07 0.98 14.64
N ARG A 132 2.05 1.06 13.30
CA ARG A 132 3.07 0.41 12.47
C ARG A 132 4.44 1.11 12.56
N LEU A 133 4.46 2.44 12.50
CA LEU A 133 5.69 3.24 12.56
C LEU A 133 6.38 3.16 13.93
N GLU A 134 5.63 2.98 15.02
CA GLU A 134 6.16 2.81 16.37
C GLU A 134 7.14 1.63 16.47
N HIS A 135 6.89 0.58 15.70
CA HIS A 135 7.72 -0.63 15.66
C HIS A 135 8.69 -0.64 14.47
N PHE A 136 8.66 0.39 13.61
CA PHE A 136 9.47 0.44 12.40
C PHE A 136 10.92 0.81 12.72
N ASN A 137 11.87 0.00 12.26
CA ASN A 137 13.28 0.32 12.40
C ASN A 137 13.74 1.31 11.31
N PHE A 138 13.83 2.58 11.67
CA PHE A 138 14.23 3.66 10.78
C PHE A 138 15.69 3.57 10.28
N SER A 139 16.53 2.70 10.86
CA SER A 139 17.88 2.48 10.33
C SER A 139 17.89 1.88 8.92
N HIS A 140 16.77 1.26 8.48
CA HIS A 140 16.63 0.74 7.12
C HIS A 140 16.32 1.84 6.09
N ILE A 141 16.09 3.09 6.52
CA ILE A 141 15.98 4.24 5.62
C ILE A 141 17.39 4.65 5.20
N THR A 142 18.00 3.83 4.36
CA THR A 142 19.32 4.10 3.79
C THR A 142 19.20 3.96 2.29
N GLN A 143 19.51 5.04 1.57
CA GLN A 143 19.73 5.11 0.11
C GLN A 143 18.49 5.43 -0.75
N ALA A 144 18.07 6.70 -0.76
CA ALA A 144 17.69 7.46 -1.98
C ALA A 144 17.17 8.86 -1.62
N HIS A 145 17.55 9.88 -2.39
CA HIS A 145 17.02 11.25 -2.24
C HIS A 145 15.48 11.32 -2.35
N ILE A 146 14.86 10.41 -3.11
CA ILE A 146 13.40 10.33 -3.30
C ILE A 146 12.69 9.98 -1.99
N ILE A 147 13.31 9.15 -1.14
CA ILE A 147 12.74 8.70 0.14
C ILE A 147 12.72 9.84 1.16
N ALA A 148 13.75 10.70 1.14
CA ALA A 148 13.90 11.76 2.13
C ALA A 148 12.76 12.79 2.08
N ASP A 149 12.26 13.12 0.88
CA ASP A 149 11.18 14.10 0.71
C ASP A 149 9.83 13.55 1.21
N ASP A 150 9.49 12.32 0.87
CA ASP A 150 8.23 11.69 1.31
C ASP A 150 8.22 11.43 2.82
N VAL A 151 9.34 11.02 3.41
CA VAL A 151 9.49 10.89 4.86
C VAL A 151 9.37 12.26 5.54
N ALA A 152 10.01 13.30 5.02
CA ALA A 152 9.90 14.65 5.56
C ALA A 152 8.44 15.17 5.52
N LYS A 153 7.71 14.93 4.43
CA LYS A 153 6.28 15.24 4.30
C LYS A 153 5.46 14.50 5.35
N LEU A 154 5.72 13.21 5.56
CA LEU A 154 5.06 12.41 6.59
C LEU A 154 5.28 13.02 7.99
N LEU A 155 6.54 13.27 8.36
CA LEU A 155 6.89 13.82 9.66
C LEU A 155 6.24 15.19 9.90
N LYS A 156 6.31 16.09 8.90
CA LYS A 156 5.66 17.41 8.96
C LYS A 156 4.15 17.29 9.18
N ARG A 157 3.52 16.33 8.51
CA ARG A 157 2.09 16.07 8.64
C ARG A 157 1.73 15.52 10.03
N LEU A 158 2.44 14.51 10.52
CA LEU A 158 2.21 13.93 11.84
C LEU A 158 2.39 14.98 12.94
N TYR A 159 3.44 15.80 12.85
CA TYR A 159 3.65 16.92 13.77
C TYR A 159 2.47 17.91 13.76
N SER A 160 1.96 18.27 12.57
CA SER A 160 0.80 19.16 12.44
C SER A 160 -0.46 18.57 13.08
N LEU A 161 -0.70 17.27 12.95
CA LEU A 161 -1.82 16.57 13.57
C LEU A 161 -1.72 16.59 15.10
N VAL A 162 -0.54 16.23 15.64
CA VAL A 162 -0.29 16.27 17.09
C VAL A 162 -0.45 17.69 17.64
N ARG A 163 0.12 18.69 16.96
CA ARG A 163 0.00 20.09 17.38
C ARG A 163 -1.46 20.56 17.43
N LYS A 164 -2.26 20.23 16.42
CA LYS A 164 -3.70 20.57 16.39
C LYS A 164 -4.44 19.89 17.55
N HIS A 165 -4.13 18.63 17.83
CA HIS A 165 -4.75 17.90 18.94
C HIS A 165 -4.39 18.52 20.30
N LEU A 166 -3.12 18.87 20.52
CA LEU A 166 -2.67 19.52 21.76
C LEU A 166 -3.32 20.90 21.97
N GLN A 167 -3.56 21.66 20.90
CA GLN A 167 -4.26 22.96 20.98
C GLN A 167 -5.76 22.84 21.31
N GLN A 168 -6.35 21.65 21.16
CA GLN A 168 -7.74 21.37 21.50
C GLN A 168 -7.93 20.87 22.94
N ILE A 169 -6.84 20.74 23.72
CA ILE A 169 -6.89 20.33 25.13
C ILE A 169 -6.72 21.60 26.01
N PRO A 170 -7.80 22.25 26.47
CA PRO A 170 -7.73 23.52 27.20
C PRO A 170 -7.06 23.42 28.59
N HIS A 171 -6.82 22.22 29.13
CA HIS A 171 -6.38 22.05 30.53
C HIS A 171 -4.86 21.98 30.75
N LEU A 172 -4.03 22.03 29.71
CA LEU A 172 -2.56 21.93 29.86
C LEU A 172 -1.81 23.26 29.74
N CYS A 173 -2.49 24.38 29.47
CA CYS A 173 -1.86 25.70 29.32
C CYS A 173 -1.95 26.61 30.56
N HIS A 174 -2.49 26.16 31.69
CA HIS A 174 -2.67 26.99 32.91
C HIS A 174 -2.03 26.39 34.17
N SER A 175 -0.79 25.89 34.06
CA SER A 175 -0.02 25.51 35.24
C SER A 175 1.45 25.93 35.11
N ARG A 176 1.65 27.24 35.00
CA ARG A 176 2.91 27.93 35.33
C ARG A 176 2.56 29.33 35.82
N GLU A 177 2.26 29.43 37.11
CA GLU A 177 2.56 30.59 37.93
C GLU A 177 3.55 30.16 39.02
#